data_AF-A0A959CRU8-F1
#
_entry.id   AF-A0A959CRU8-F1
#
_cell.length_a   1.000
_cell.length_b   1.000
_cell.length_c   1.000
_cell.angle_alpha   90.00
_cell.angle_beta   90.00
_cell.angle_gamma   90.00
#
_symmetry.space_group_name_H-M   'P 1'
#
loop_
_entity.id
_entity.type
_entity.pdbx_description
1 polymer ?
#
loop_
_entity_poly.entity_id
_entity_poly.type
_entity_poly.pdbx_seq_one_letter_code
_entity_poly.pdbx_strand_id
1 'polypeptide(L)'
;MSRRKAELFNLSFLDLLTSALGAVIFLFIITPKGGAPAAKVQQAAVYIDTTDMKIFGGLADSLRHKRVGDTLFAVLVDYKDMPEEAKPQAYIPSVRQQVPEKVTSPPERSSKPEPKNPEPAKADNAKDVKKPETPKQNPETKEPAPEPRTYKGDAPSVPCKVSFEISWRSAEDNVDLFVCKGGDCVYGGRKKDNNIGQWDSGKSRNRLFGNDLRTNQEAVRQFDDIIPGEYKLYAQFKESDKNRSKVIINGLIYTNSGQNREQGDSFTTSLTQGSPRVLLGTVILQENGSFKLVKP
;
A
#
# COMPACT_ATOMS: atom_id res chain seq x y z
N MET A 1 -33.94 2.76 51.77
CA MET A 1 -33.04 2.32 50.67
C MET A 1 -33.39 0.89 50.30
N SER A 2 -34.06 0.70 49.16
CA SER A 2 -34.50 -0.62 48.69
C SER A 2 -33.36 -1.31 47.94
N ARG A 3 -32.91 -2.46 48.44
CA ARG A 3 -31.94 -3.33 47.75
C ARG A 3 -32.64 -3.97 46.55
N ARG A 4 -32.30 -3.52 45.33
CA ARG A 4 -32.69 -4.19 44.09
C ARG A 4 -32.06 -5.58 44.11
N LYS A 5 -32.88 -6.62 44.21
CA LYS A 5 -32.48 -8.01 43.96
C LYS A 5 -32.22 -8.13 42.45
N ALA A 6 -30.97 -8.34 42.07
CA ALA A 6 -30.63 -8.64 40.69
C ALA A 6 -31.07 -10.08 40.40
N GLU A 7 -32.17 -10.23 39.67
CA GLU A 7 -32.58 -11.52 39.11
C GLU A 7 -31.68 -11.86 37.91
N LEU A 8 -30.58 -12.56 38.17
CA LEU A 8 -29.61 -13.00 37.15
C LEU A 8 -30.11 -14.18 36.29
N PHE A 9 -31.39 -14.54 36.35
CA PHE A 9 -31.92 -15.78 35.77
C PHE A 9 -32.83 -15.61 34.54
N ASN A 10 -32.91 -14.42 33.96
CA ASN A 10 -33.60 -14.18 32.68
C ASN A 10 -32.65 -14.11 31.47
N LEU A 11 -31.45 -14.67 31.59
CA LEU A 11 -30.66 -15.00 30.42
C LEU A 11 -31.18 -16.31 29.85
N SER A 12 -31.64 -16.27 28.60
CA SER A 12 -32.03 -17.48 27.86
C SER A 12 -30.93 -18.51 27.99
N PHE A 13 -31.28 -19.76 28.29
CA PHE A 13 -30.30 -20.86 28.30
C PHE A 13 -29.50 -20.92 26.98
N LEU A 14 -30.12 -20.46 25.89
CA LEU A 14 -29.51 -20.32 24.58
C LEU A 14 -28.41 -19.24 24.56
N ASP A 15 -28.58 -18.10 25.25
CA ASP A 15 -27.55 -17.06 25.39
C ASP A 15 -26.37 -17.52 26.26
N LEU A 16 -26.64 -18.36 27.27
CA LEU A 16 -25.59 -18.95 28.09
C LEU A 16 -24.78 -19.97 27.26
N LEU A 17 -25.44 -20.75 26.41
CA LEU A 17 -24.76 -21.68 25.50
C LEU A 17 -23.98 -20.97 24.39
N THR A 18 -24.51 -19.90 23.79
CA THR A 18 -23.81 -19.15 22.74
C THR A 18 -22.63 -18.36 23.29
N SER A 19 -22.76 -17.76 24.48
CA SER A 19 -21.65 -17.07 25.16
C SER A 19 -20.54 -18.05 25.58
N ALA A 20 -20.90 -19.21 26.13
CA ALA A 20 -19.92 -20.25 26.44
C ALA A 20 -19.25 -20.82 25.18
N LEU A 21 -20.00 -21.08 24.11
CA LEU A 21 -19.46 -21.55 22.84
C LEU A 21 -18.52 -20.52 22.21
N GLY A 22 -18.91 -19.24 22.23
CA GLY A 22 -18.07 -18.13 21.77
C GLY A 22 -16.76 -18.05 22.54
N ALA A 23 -16.81 -18.16 23.88
CA ALA A 23 -15.62 -18.17 24.72
C ALA A 23 -14.68 -19.35 24.40
N VAL A 24 -15.23 -20.54 24.16
CA VAL A 24 -14.44 -21.73 23.77
C VAL A 24 -13.80 -21.55 22.40
N ILE A 25 -14.52 -21.01 21.42
CA ILE A 25 -13.96 -20.73 20.08
C ILE A 25 -12.81 -19.71 20.19
N PHE A 26 -12.99 -18.63 20.95
CA PHE A 26 -11.92 -17.67 21.22
C PHE A 26 -10.72 -18.34 21.88
N LEU A 27 -10.95 -19.29 22.79
CA LEU A 27 -9.88 -20.05 23.42
C LEU A 27 -9.10 -20.86 22.37
N PHE A 28 -9.73 -21.47 21.38
CA PHE A 28 -9.04 -22.19 20.29
C PHE A 28 -8.35 -21.28 19.26
N ILE A 29 -8.78 -20.02 19.13
CA ILE A 29 -8.09 -19.02 18.29
C ILE A 29 -6.86 -18.48 19.01
N ILE A 30 -6.98 -18.20 20.32
CA ILE A 30 -5.94 -17.56 21.12
C ILE A 30 -4.92 -18.57 21.64
N THR A 31 -5.35 -19.80 21.97
CA THR A 31 -4.41 -20.82 22.42
C THR A 31 -3.62 -21.36 21.22
N PRO A 32 -2.30 -21.18 21.20
CA PRO A 32 -1.47 -21.68 20.12
C PRO A 32 -1.57 -23.21 20.11
N LYS A 33 -1.88 -23.78 18.95
CA LYS A 33 -1.92 -25.22 18.73
C LYS A 33 -0.57 -25.85 19.01
N GLY A 34 -0.33 -26.31 20.25
CA GLY A 34 0.57 -27.40 20.65
C GLY A 34 2.00 -27.50 20.08
N GLY A 35 2.51 -26.47 19.41
CA GLY A 35 3.90 -26.33 19.00
C GLY A 35 4.70 -25.58 20.06
N ALA A 36 6.03 -25.72 20.01
CA ALA A 36 6.96 -25.05 20.94
C ALA A 36 6.52 -23.62 21.31
N PRO A 37 6.68 -23.21 22.59
CA PRO A 37 6.07 -22.00 23.12
C PRO A 37 6.30 -20.79 22.21
N ALA A 38 5.19 -20.15 21.80
CA ALA A 38 5.18 -18.96 20.96
C ALA A 38 6.00 -17.79 21.55
N ALA A 39 6.37 -17.88 22.84
CA ALA A 39 7.31 -16.98 23.52
C ALA A 39 8.74 -16.96 22.91
N LYS A 40 9.05 -17.82 21.93
CA LYS A 40 10.31 -17.78 21.17
C LYS A 40 10.18 -17.40 19.69
N VAL A 41 8.99 -17.06 19.21
CA VAL A 41 8.91 -16.35 17.92
C VAL A 41 9.31 -14.91 18.22
N GLN A 42 10.56 -14.56 17.96
CA GLN A 42 11.06 -13.19 18.11
C GLN A 42 10.21 -12.26 17.24
N GLN A 43 9.26 -11.59 17.88
CA GLN A 43 8.50 -10.48 17.32
C GLN A 43 9.48 -9.32 17.18
N ALA A 44 9.55 -8.70 15.99
CA ALA A 44 10.36 -7.50 15.83
C ALA A 44 9.73 -6.39 16.68
N ALA A 45 10.47 -5.91 17.68
CA ALA A 45 10.09 -4.74 18.44
C ALA A 45 10.51 -3.50 17.64
N VAL A 46 9.52 -2.77 17.15
CA VAL A 46 9.68 -1.49 16.47
C VAL A 46 9.03 -0.38 17.29
N TYR A 47 9.70 0.75 17.36
CA TYR A 47 9.27 1.99 17.98
C TYR A 47 8.95 2.97 16.85
N ILE A 48 7.83 3.66 16.94
CA ILE A 48 7.45 4.68 15.97
C ILE A 48 7.61 6.04 16.65
N ASP A 49 8.55 6.83 16.17
CA ASP A 49 8.63 8.24 16.51
C ASP A 49 7.60 8.99 15.68
N THR A 50 6.56 9.46 16.37
CA THR A 50 5.44 10.18 15.76
C THR A 50 5.77 11.63 15.43
N THR A 51 6.86 12.19 15.97
CA THR A 51 7.29 13.56 15.69
C THR A 51 7.99 13.63 14.33
N ASP A 52 8.97 12.75 14.14
CA ASP A 52 9.75 12.66 12.89
C ASP A 52 9.17 11.69 11.86
N MET A 53 8.11 10.97 12.23
CA MET A 53 7.50 9.88 11.45
C MET A 53 8.52 8.79 11.08
N LYS A 54 9.45 8.47 11.98
CA LYS A 54 10.51 7.46 11.78
C LYS A 54 10.21 6.19 12.57
N ILE A 55 10.64 5.06 12.03
CA ILE A 55 10.55 3.77 12.71
C ILE A 55 11.95 3.37 13.17
N PHE A 56 12.09 3.12 14.46
CA PHE A 56 13.31 2.64 15.10
C PHE A 56 13.11 1.20 15.55
N GLY A 57 14.15 0.38 15.56
CA GLY A 57 14.04 -1.00 16.04
C GLY A 57 15.04 -1.92 15.37
N GLY A 58 15.21 -3.11 15.94
CA GLY A 58 15.99 -4.18 15.35
C GLY A 58 15.10 -5.07 14.50
N LEU A 59 15.40 -5.19 13.20
CA LEU A 59 14.78 -6.22 12.38
C LEU A 59 15.39 -7.58 12.75
N ALA A 60 14.59 -8.49 13.30
CA ALA A 60 15.07 -9.83 13.63
C ALA A 60 15.56 -10.56 12.38
N ASP A 61 16.58 -11.41 12.51
CA ASP A 61 17.15 -12.16 11.38
C ASP A 61 16.11 -13.04 10.66
N SER A 62 15.09 -13.48 11.40
CA SER A 62 13.93 -14.21 10.89
C SER A 62 13.12 -13.41 9.88
N LEU A 63 13.22 -12.08 9.82
CA LEU A 63 12.54 -11.24 8.84
C LEU A 63 13.41 -10.90 7.63
N ARG A 64 14.69 -11.31 7.59
CA ARG A 64 15.58 -11.03 6.44
C ARG A 64 15.14 -11.66 5.13
N HIS A 65 14.35 -12.74 5.18
CA HIS A 65 13.84 -13.41 3.97
C HIS A 65 12.54 -12.79 3.44
N LYS A 66 11.95 -11.82 4.15
CA LYS A 66 10.75 -11.12 3.70
C LYS A 66 11.09 -10.14 2.58
N ARG A 67 10.21 -10.08 1.59
CA ARG A 67 10.36 -9.23 0.40
C ARG A 67 9.38 -8.07 0.45
N VAL A 68 9.68 -7.04 -0.34
CA VAL A 68 8.74 -5.94 -0.56
C VAL A 68 7.44 -6.50 -1.13
N GLY A 69 6.30 -6.18 -0.51
CA GLY A 69 4.97 -6.71 -0.84
C GLY A 69 4.46 -7.77 0.13
N ASP A 70 5.33 -8.37 0.96
CA ASP A 70 4.88 -9.25 2.03
C ASP A 70 4.15 -8.46 3.11
N THR A 71 3.03 -9.00 3.60
CA THR A 71 2.26 -8.36 4.68
C THR A 71 2.83 -8.77 6.05
N LEU A 72 3.09 -7.79 6.91
CA LEU A 72 3.44 -8.02 8.31
C LEU A 72 2.28 -7.61 9.21
N PHE A 73 1.90 -8.49 10.12
CA PHE A 73 0.96 -8.16 11.19
C PHE A 73 1.72 -7.48 12.33
N ALA A 74 1.31 -6.27 12.69
CA ALA A 74 1.90 -5.49 13.78
C ALA A 74 0.87 -5.29 14.89
N VAL A 75 1.31 -5.48 16.14
CA VAL A 75 0.51 -5.20 17.34
C VAL A 75 1.21 -4.10 18.12
N LEU A 76 0.49 -3.02 18.41
CA LEU A 76 0.98 -1.99 19.32
C LEU A 76 0.94 -2.55 20.74
N VAL A 77 2.12 -2.74 21.34
CA VAL A 77 2.25 -3.33 22.69
C VAL A 77 2.21 -2.26 23.78
N ASP A 78 2.83 -1.10 23.55
CA ASP A 78 2.99 -0.05 24.55
C ASP A 78 3.13 1.33 23.87
N TYR A 79 2.74 2.39 24.58
CA TYR A 79 2.92 3.79 24.19
C TYR A 79 3.67 4.51 25.30
N LYS A 80 4.83 5.09 24.97
CA LYS A 80 5.64 5.87 25.90
C LYS A 80 5.82 7.27 25.37
N ASP A 81 5.67 8.25 26.26
CA ASP A 81 6.05 9.62 25.96
C ASP A 81 7.55 9.69 25.70
N MET A 82 7.94 10.45 24.68
CA MET A 82 9.34 10.69 24.37
C MET A 82 9.99 11.34 25.59
N PRO A 83 11.17 10.85 26.07
CA PRO A 83 11.83 11.48 27.20
C PRO A 83 12.06 12.95 26.85
N GLU A 84 11.57 13.87 27.68
CA GLU A 84 11.81 15.29 27.51
C GLU A 84 13.32 15.51 27.31
N GLU A 85 13.69 16.16 26.21
CA GLU A 85 15.09 16.47 25.92
C GLU A 85 15.69 17.09 27.19
N ALA A 86 16.65 16.38 27.80
CA ALA A 86 17.36 16.91 28.95
C ALA A 86 17.90 18.28 28.54
N LYS A 87 17.45 19.33 29.24
CA LYS A 87 17.83 20.73 28.97
C LYS A 87 19.32 20.76 28.65
N PRO A 88 19.73 21.31 27.50
CA PRO A 88 21.13 21.31 27.10
C PRO A 88 21.95 21.83 28.27
N GLN A 89 22.79 20.97 28.83
CA GLN A 89 23.69 21.36 29.90
C GLN A 89 24.48 22.56 29.38
N ALA A 90 24.49 23.64 30.16
CA ALA A 90 25.13 24.89 29.79
C ALA A 90 26.53 24.59 29.23
N TYR A 91 26.75 25.04 27.99
CA TYR A 91 28.00 24.87 27.27
C TYR A 91 29.16 25.33 28.14
N ILE A 92 29.95 24.38 28.65
CA ILE A 92 31.25 24.69 29.27
C ILE A 92 32.19 24.95 28.09
N PRO A 93 32.70 26.18 27.89
CA PRO A 93 33.64 26.44 26.82
C PRO A 93 34.88 25.56 27.00
N SER A 94 35.06 24.64 26.06
CA SER A 94 36.28 23.84 25.95
C SER A 94 37.45 24.80 25.69
N VAL A 95 38.37 24.86 26.65
CA VAL A 95 39.66 25.53 26.48
C VAL A 95 40.38 24.83 25.33
N ARG A 96 40.50 25.55 24.23
CA ARG A 96 41.13 25.14 22.98
C ARG A 96 42.62 24.87 23.24
N GLN A 97 42.98 23.64 23.59
CA GLN A 97 44.37 23.20 23.55
C GLN A 97 44.82 23.18 22.09
N GLN A 98 45.72 24.09 21.74
CA GLN A 98 46.42 24.10 20.47
C GLN A 98 47.29 22.85 20.40
N VAL A 99 46.92 21.90 19.54
CA VAL A 99 47.78 20.77 19.18
C VAL A 99 48.65 21.23 18.01
N PRO A 100 50.00 21.11 18.09
CA PRO A 100 50.89 21.47 17.00
C PRO A 100 50.71 20.54 15.81
N GLU A 101 50.56 21.16 14.65
CA GLU A 101 50.49 20.55 13.33
C GLU A 101 51.84 19.86 13.01
N LYS A 102 51.83 18.54 12.80
CA LYS A 102 53.00 17.81 12.30
C LYS A 102 52.66 17.09 11.00
N VAL A 103 53.22 17.65 9.95
CA VAL A 103 53.31 17.16 8.57
C VAL A 103 53.97 15.77 8.52
N THR A 104 53.32 14.82 7.86
CA THR A 104 53.99 13.80 7.01
C THR A 104 52.99 13.03 6.14
N SER A 105 53.15 13.16 4.82
CA SER A 105 52.77 12.19 3.77
C SER A 105 53.95 11.21 3.54
N PRO A 106 53.89 10.22 2.60
CA PRO A 106 52.93 9.17 2.23
C PRO A 106 53.62 7.75 2.32
N PRO A 107 53.09 6.57 1.87
CA PRO A 107 52.98 6.24 0.44
C PRO A 107 51.81 5.31 0.01
N GLU A 108 51.60 5.28 -1.30
CA GLU A 108 50.89 4.28 -2.12
C GLU A 108 51.03 2.83 -1.63
N ARG A 109 49.92 2.07 -1.71
CA ARG A 109 49.95 0.60 -1.67
C ARG A 109 48.95 -0.03 -2.64
N SER A 110 49.49 -0.35 -3.82
CA SER A 110 49.49 -1.67 -4.46
C SER A 110 48.24 -2.56 -4.32
N SER A 111 47.61 -2.76 -5.47
CA SER A 111 46.65 -3.80 -5.85
C SER A 111 47.07 -5.24 -5.49
N LYS A 112 46.12 -6.06 -5.01
CA LYS A 112 46.17 -7.52 -5.09
C LYS A 112 44.80 -8.13 -5.40
N PRO A 113 44.75 -9.32 -6.03
CA PRO A 113 43.62 -9.79 -6.82
C PRO A 113 42.62 -10.66 -6.04
N GLU A 114 41.43 -10.69 -6.61
CA GLU A 114 40.24 -11.47 -6.29
C GLU A 114 40.46 -12.99 -6.48
N PRO A 115 40.09 -13.84 -5.51
CA PRO A 115 40.03 -15.29 -5.70
C PRO A 115 38.63 -15.73 -6.14
N LYS A 116 38.58 -16.39 -7.30
CA LYS A 116 37.46 -17.24 -7.75
C LYS A 116 37.20 -18.33 -6.71
N ASN A 117 35.94 -18.49 -6.29
CA ASN A 117 35.50 -19.66 -5.55
C ASN A 117 34.45 -20.42 -6.38
N PRO A 118 34.53 -21.76 -6.46
CA PRO A 118 33.72 -22.56 -7.36
C PRO A 118 32.36 -22.93 -6.77
N GLU A 119 31.44 -23.10 -7.71
CA GLU A 119 30.11 -23.68 -7.60
C GLU A 119 30.12 -25.09 -7.00
N PRO A 120 29.25 -25.41 -6.03
CA PRO A 120 28.91 -26.80 -5.73
C PRO A 120 27.51 -27.13 -6.26
N ALA A 121 27.52 -28.07 -7.20
CA ALA A 121 26.37 -28.86 -7.62
C ALA A 121 25.94 -29.89 -6.54
N LYS A 122 24.73 -30.43 -6.76
CA LYS A 122 24.05 -31.59 -6.12
C LYS A 122 23.11 -31.21 -4.96
N ALA A 123 21.83 -31.59 -5.06
CA ALA A 123 21.37 -32.97 -4.95
C ALA A 123 19.84 -33.03 -5.00
N ASP A 124 19.33 -33.87 -5.90
CA ASP A 124 17.98 -34.40 -5.87
C ASP A 124 17.71 -35.15 -4.55
N ASN A 125 16.54 -34.93 -3.96
CA ASN A 125 15.89 -35.90 -3.10
C ASN A 125 14.39 -35.70 -3.11
N ALA A 126 13.73 -36.47 -3.98
CA ALA A 126 12.32 -36.77 -3.89
C ALA A 126 12.08 -37.68 -2.68
N LYS A 127 11.16 -37.28 -1.79
CA LYS A 127 10.51 -38.18 -0.84
C LYS A 127 9.01 -37.98 -0.91
N ASP A 128 8.37 -39.01 -1.44
CA ASP A 128 6.95 -39.32 -1.31
C ASP A 128 6.48 -39.13 0.14
N VAL A 129 5.49 -38.27 0.31
CA VAL A 129 4.69 -38.21 1.54
C VAL A 129 3.25 -38.56 1.18
N LYS A 130 2.82 -39.69 1.74
CA LYS A 130 1.48 -40.27 1.62
C LYS A 130 0.38 -39.28 1.98
N LYS A 131 -0.60 -39.22 1.08
CA LYS A 131 -1.91 -38.57 1.17
C LYS A 131 -2.75 -39.18 2.31
N PRO A 132 -3.22 -38.41 3.29
CA PRO A 132 -4.31 -38.81 4.18
C PRO A 132 -5.66 -38.55 3.50
N GLU A 133 -6.56 -39.54 3.59
CA GLU A 133 -7.93 -39.49 3.08
C GLU A 133 -8.77 -38.44 3.82
N THR A 134 -9.49 -37.63 3.06
CA THR A 134 -10.36 -36.56 3.55
C THR A 134 -11.76 -37.12 3.87
N PRO A 135 -12.37 -36.77 5.02
CA PRO A 135 -13.75 -37.15 5.35
C PRO A 135 -14.76 -36.48 4.42
N LYS A 136 -15.81 -37.24 4.05
CA LYS A 136 -16.95 -36.79 3.22
C LYS A 136 -17.62 -35.53 3.78
N GLN A 137 -17.52 -34.42 3.05
CA GLN A 137 -18.30 -33.20 3.29
C GLN A 137 -19.76 -33.39 2.86
N ASN A 138 -20.67 -32.89 3.71
CA ASN A 138 -22.10 -32.71 3.46
C ASN A 138 -22.33 -31.79 2.25
N PRO A 139 -23.45 -31.93 1.51
CA PRO A 139 -23.68 -31.19 0.28
C PRO A 139 -23.82 -29.69 0.56
N GLU A 140 -22.83 -28.94 0.08
CA GLU A 140 -22.78 -27.49 0.06
C GLU A 140 -23.86 -26.96 -0.89
N THR A 141 -24.75 -26.13 -0.38
CA THR A 141 -25.74 -25.39 -1.17
C THR A 141 -25.00 -24.57 -2.22
N LYS A 142 -25.09 -25.00 -3.48
CA LYS A 142 -24.44 -24.32 -4.62
C LYS A 142 -24.99 -22.90 -4.74
N GLU A 143 -24.18 -21.93 -4.32
CA GLU A 143 -24.38 -20.53 -4.64
C GLU A 143 -24.42 -20.38 -6.18
N PRO A 144 -25.40 -19.64 -6.73
CA PRO A 144 -25.54 -19.48 -8.17
C PRO A 144 -24.27 -18.90 -8.78
N ALA A 145 -23.83 -19.47 -9.90
CA ALA A 145 -22.62 -19.06 -10.58
C ALA A 145 -22.68 -17.56 -10.93
N PRO A 146 -21.63 -16.77 -10.66
CA PRO A 146 -21.62 -15.34 -10.92
C PRO A 146 -21.83 -15.06 -12.41
N GLU A 147 -22.76 -14.15 -12.72
CA GLU A 147 -23.01 -13.71 -14.09
C GLU A 147 -21.73 -13.18 -14.75
N PRO A 148 -21.52 -13.42 -16.05
CA PRO A 148 -20.30 -13.04 -16.75
C PRO A 148 -20.10 -11.52 -16.75
N ARG A 149 -18.88 -11.08 -16.39
CA ARG A 149 -18.49 -9.66 -16.36
C ARG A 149 -18.55 -9.06 -17.75
N THR A 150 -19.06 -7.83 -17.85
CA THR A 150 -19.15 -7.09 -19.11
C THR A 150 -17.79 -6.55 -19.57
N TYR A 151 -16.93 -6.14 -18.63
CA TYR A 151 -15.58 -5.68 -18.92
C TYR A 151 -14.59 -6.85 -19.02
N LYS A 152 -13.77 -6.86 -20.08
CA LYS A 152 -12.75 -7.89 -20.36
C LYS A 152 -11.31 -7.43 -20.12
N GLY A 153 -11.09 -6.15 -19.83
CA GLY A 153 -9.75 -5.61 -19.57
C GLY A 153 -9.32 -5.83 -18.13
N ASP A 154 -8.10 -5.41 -17.83
CA ASP A 154 -7.55 -5.48 -16.48
C ASP A 154 -8.21 -4.43 -15.57
N ALA A 155 -8.67 -4.87 -14.41
CA ALA A 155 -9.16 -3.97 -13.39
C ALA A 155 -8.01 -3.13 -12.79
N PRO A 156 -8.32 -1.96 -12.19
CA PRO A 156 -7.36 -1.20 -11.41
C PRO A 156 -6.66 -2.05 -10.35
N SER A 157 -5.37 -1.79 -10.12
CA SER A 157 -4.59 -2.48 -9.09
C SER A 157 -5.09 -2.20 -7.67
N VAL A 158 -5.74 -1.05 -7.47
CA VAL A 158 -6.38 -0.66 -6.20
C VAL A 158 -7.90 -0.78 -6.35
N PRO A 159 -8.56 -1.64 -5.55
CA PRO A 159 -10.01 -1.77 -5.58
C PRO A 159 -10.72 -0.43 -5.34
N CYS A 160 -11.65 -0.07 -6.22
CA CYS A 160 -12.42 1.17 -6.16
C CYS A 160 -13.72 1.04 -6.96
N LYS A 161 -14.66 1.98 -6.74
CA LYS A 161 -15.91 2.11 -7.51
C LYS A 161 -15.73 2.82 -8.83
N VAL A 162 -14.86 3.84 -8.86
CA VAL A 162 -14.49 4.57 -10.07
C VAL A 162 -13.00 4.82 -10.06
N SER A 163 -12.35 4.63 -11.20
CA SER A 163 -10.95 4.99 -11.42
C SER A 163 -10.80 5.75 -12.72
N PHE A 164 -10.19 6.93 -12.65
CA PHE A 164 -9.67 7.66 -13.79
C PHE A 164 -8.16 7.56 -13.74
N GLU A 165 -7.54 6.85 -14.68
CA GLU A 165 -6.11 6.54 -14.62
C GLU A 165 -5.39 6.97 -15.89
N ILE A 166 -4.13 7.37 -15.74
CA ILE A 166 -3.18 7.45 -16.83
C ILE A 166 -1.87 6.78 -16.42
N SER A 167 -1.21 6.17 -17.39
CA SER A 167 0.11 5.57 -17.25
C SER A 167 0.99 5.92 -18.44
N TRP A 168 2.30 5.89 -18.26
CA TRP A 168 3.29 6.14 -19.32
C TRP A 168 4.47 5.19 -19.17
N ARG A 169 5.41 5.20 -20.12
CA ARG A 169 6.43 4.14 -20.18
C ARG A 169 7.56 4.29 -19.16
N SER A 170 8.10 5.49 -18.97
CA SER A 170 9.28 5.70 -18.11
C SER A 170 8.93 6.45 -16.82
N ALA A 171 9.40 5.94 -15.68
CA ALA A 171 9.30 6.66 -14.40
C ALA A 171 10.13 7.96 -14.35
N GLU A 172 11.00 8.18 -15.34
CA GLU A 172 11.80 9.40 -15.54
C GLU A 172 10.99 10.55 -16.16
N ASP A 173 9.79 10.25 -16.69
CA ASP A 173 8.88 11.25 -17.23
C ASP A 173 7.86 11.64 -16.14
N ASN A 174 7.60 12.94 -15.99
CA ASN A 174 6.67 13.47 -15.00
C ASN A 174 5.38 13.96 -15.67
N VAL A 175 4.33 13.15 -15.58
CA VAL A 175 3.02 13.45 -16.17
C VAL A 175 1.96 13.59 -15.10
N ASP A 176 1.33 14.76 -14.98
CA ASP A 176 0.23 14.98 -14.04
C ASP A 176 -1.13 14.64 -14.68
N LEU A 177 -2.02 14.04 -13.89
CA LEU A 177 -3.44 13.89 -14.16
C LEU A 177 -4.25 14.93 -13.37
N PHE A 178 -5.23 15.53 -14.03
CA PHE A 178 -6.23 16.40 -13.41
C PHE A 178 -7.62 15.88 -13.76
N VAL A 179 -8.42 15.61 -12.74
CA VAL A 179 -9.82 15.22 -12.90
C VAL A 179 -10.70 16.32 -12.33
N CYS A 180 -11.45 16.99 -13.20
CA CYS A 180 -12.21 18.17 -12.84
C CYS A 180 -13.73 17.96 -12.96
N LYS A 181 -14.49 18.51 -12.02
CA LYS A 181 -15.96 18.53 -12.03
C LYS A 181 -16.44 19.84 -11.42
N GLY A 182 -17.40 20.51 -12.06
CA GLY A 182 -18.00 21.74 -11.53
C GLY A 182 -17.03 22.90 -11.32
N GLY A 183 -15.87 22.92 -12.00
CA GLY A 183 -14.83 23.95 -11.84
C GLY A 183 -13.73 23.60 -10.84
N ASP A 184 -13.95 22.61 -9.97
CA ASP A 184 -12.94 22.06 -9.08
C ASP A 184 -12.17 20.91 -9.73
N CYS A 185 -10.94 20.67 -9.27
CA CYS A 185 -10.09 19.59 -9.78
C CYS A 185 -9.35 18.85 -8.66
N VAL A 186 -9.21 17.53 -8.82
CA VAL A 186 -8.34 16.68 -8.00
C VAL A 186 -7.09 16.30 -8.81
N TYR A 187 -5.92 16.45 -8.18
CA TYR A 187 -4.59 16.19 -8.75
C TYR A 187 -3.54 16.14 -7.62
N GLY A 188 -2.26 15.90 -7.93
CA GLY A 188 -1.21 15.74 -6.91
C GLY A 188 -1.06 16.86 -5.88
N GLY A 189 -1.41 18.10 -6.24
CA GLY A 189 -1.42 19.25 -5.33
C GLY A 189 -2.72 19.43 -4.53
N ARG A 190 -3.84 18.88 -5.01
CA ARG A 190 -5.16 18.90 -4.33
C ARG A 190 -5.69 17.47 -4.30
N LYS A 191 -5.25 16.72 -3.29
CA LYS A 191 -5.31 15.26 -3.28
C LYS A 191 -6.69 14.66 -3.02
N LYS A 192 -7.67 15.44 -2.54
CA LYS A 192 -9.00 14.94 -2.25
C LYS A 192 -10.03 16.04 -2.45
N ASP A 193 -11.16 15.66 -3.00
CA ASP A 193 -12.39 16.45 -3.02
C ASP A 193 -13.58 15.50 -2.90
N ASN A 194 -14.48 15.75 -1.96
CA ASN A 194 -15.60 14.85 -1.68
C ASN A 194 -16.60 14.73 -2.85
N ASN A 195 -16.60 15.68 -3.79
CA ASN A 195 -17.47 15.68 -4.95
C ASN A 195 -16.83 15.07 -6.20
N ILE A 196 -15.56 14.65 -6.11
CA ILE A 196 -14.77 14.13 -7.24
C ILE A 196 -14.12 12.78 -6.91
N GLY A 197 -13.40 12.71 -5.79
CA GLY A 197 -12.63 11.54 -5.39
C GLY A 197 -11.30 11.89 -4.75
N GLN A 198 -10.43 10.90 -4.66
CA GLN A 198 -9.11 11.00 -4.07
C GLN A 198 -8.04 10.71 -5.11
N TRP A 199 -7.07 11.62 -5.22
CA TRP A 199 -5.85 11.40 -5.99
C TRP A 199 -5.03 10.31 -5.31
N ASP A 200 -4.67 9.33 -6.12
CA ASP A 200 -3.84 8.21 -5.74
C ASP A 200 -2.74 8.06 -6.78
N SER A 201 -1.52 8.28 -6.33
CA SER A 201 -0.35 8.17 -7.20
C SER A 201 0.74 7.45 -6.46
N GLY A 202 1.33 6.48 -7.14
CA GLY A 202 2.59 5.89 -6.70
C GLY A 202 3.79 6.82 -6.89
N LYS A 203 3.61 8.09 -7.34
CA LYS A 203 4.71 9.08 -7.38
C LYS A 203 5.14 9.57 -6.00
N SER A 204 4.34 9.37 -4.95
CA SER A 204 4.72 9.86 -3.62
C SER A 204 5.93 9.09 -3.10
N ARG A 205 7.05 9.80 -2.90
CA ARG A 205 8.28 9.26 -2.31
C ARG A 205 8.00 8.79 -0.87
N ASN A 206 7.73 7.50 -0.69
CA ASN A 206 7.90 6.87 0.60
C ASN A 206 9.40 6.61 0.82
N ARG A 207 10.14 7.68 1.17
CA ARG A 207 11.56 7.62 1.57
C ARG A 207 11.79 6.68 2.77
N LEU A 208 10.74 6.31 3.50
CA LEU A 208 10.82 5.44 4.67
C LEU A 208 11.40 4.05 4.38
N PHE A 209 11.30 3.56 3.14
CA PHE A 209 11.74 2.19 2.78
C PHE A 209 12.88 2.14 1.75
N GLY A 210 13.65 3.23 1.60
CA GLY A 210 14.94 3.21 0.90
C GLY A 210 14.92 3.02 -0.63
N ASN A 211 13.77 2.69 -1.24
CA ASN A 211 13.63 2.55 -2.69
C ASN A 211 12.69 3.63 -3.26
N ASP A 212 13.07 4.17 -4.43
CA ASP A 212 12.23 5.09 -5.20
C ASP A 212 11.06 4.30 -5.81
N LEU A 213 9.95 4.21 -5.07
CA LEU A 213 8.73 3.50 -5.50
C LEU A 213 7.88 4.30 -6.50
N ARG A 214 8.47 5.33 -7.15
CA ARG A 214 7.78 6.13 -8.16
C ARG A 214 7.18 5.23 -9.22
N THR A 215 5.85 5.20 -9.27
CA THR A 215 5.14 4.58 -10.38
C THR A 215 5.00 5.57 -11.52
N ASN A 216 4.97 5.02 -12.73
CA ASN A 216 4.65 5.69 -13.98
C ASN A 216 3.13 5.77 -14.20
N GLN A 217 2.36 5.98 -13.13
CA GLN A 217 0.90 5.99 -13.12
C GLN A 217 0.36 7.07 -12.16
N GLU A 218 -0.70 7.75 -12.59
CA GLU A 218 -1.55 8.56 -11.71
C GLU A 218 -3.00 8.14 -11.84
N ALA A 219 -3.74 8.22 -10.74
CA ALA A 219 -5.16 7.95 -10.72
C ALA A 219 -5.92 8.94 -9.83
N VAL A 220 -7.20 9.11 -10.14
CA VAL A 220 -8.18 9.68 -9.21
C VAL A 220 -9.30 8.66 -9.03
N ARG A 221 -9.56 8.29 -7.77
CA ARG A 221 -10.41 7.17 -7.40
C ARG A 221 -11.57 7.59 -6.51
N GLN A 222 -12.69 6.89 -6.67
CA GLN A 222 -13.84 6.95 -5.76
C GLN A 222 -13.95 5.57 -5.10
N PHE A 223 -13.86 5.51 -3.77
CA PHE A 223 -13.80 4.25 -3.03
C PHE A 223 -15.16 3.79 -2.51
N ASP A 224 -15.95 4.71 -2.00
CA ASP A 224 -17.20 4.40 -1.30
C ASP A 224 -18.37 4.30 -2.29
N ASP A 225 -18.78 5.44 -2.84
CA ASP A 225 -19.90 5.59 -3.76
C ASP A 225 -19.46 6.13 -5.12
N ILE A 226 -20.23 5.80 -6.16
CA ILE A 226 -20.09 6.41 -7.49
C ILE A 226 -20.68 7.80 -7.42
N ILE A 227 -19.86 8.81 -7.69
CA ILE A 227 -20.30 10.20 -7.72
C ILE A 227 -20.64 10.55 -9.18
N PRO A 228 -21.92 10.70 -9.56
CA PRO A 228 -22.30 11.01 -10.93
C PRO A 228 -21.92 12.44 -11.33
N GLY A 229 -21.89 12.68 -12.64
CA GLY A 229 -21.72 14.00 -13.23
C GLY A 229 -20.83 14.03 -14.46
N GLU A 230 -20.55 15.24 -14.93
CA GLU A 230 -19.61 15.52 -16.02
C GLU A 230 -18.21 15.76 -15.45
N TYR A 231 -17.26 14.94 -15.88
CA TYR A 231 -15.85 15.05 -15.53
C TYR A 231 -15.03 15.46 -16.75
N LYS A 232 -14.13 16.42 -16.60
CA LYS A 232 -13.14 16.77 -17.61
C LYS A 232 -11.78 16.24 -17.18
N LEU A 233 -11.19 15.38 -18.01
CA LEU A 233 -9.90 14.77 -17.77
C LEU A 233 -8.84 15.57 -18.50
N TYR A 234 -7.85 16.09 -17.78
CA TYR A 234 -6.70 16.74 -18.38
C TYR A 234 -5.42 16.04 -17.97
N ALA A 235 -4.39 16.13 -18.81
CA ALA A 235 -3.03 15.78 -18.41
C ALA A 235 -2.02 16.81 -18.87
N GLN A 236 -0.87 16.81 -18.20
CA GLN A 236 0.24 17.70 -18.52
C GLN A 236 1.57 16.95 -18.40
N PHE A 237 2.38 17.02 -19.46
CA PHE A 237 3.75 16.54 -19.43
C PHE A 237 4.67 17.67 -18.96
N LYS A 238 5.10 17.60 -17.69
CA LYS A 238 5.85 18.67 -17.04
C LYS A 238 7.32 18.66 -17.43
N GLU A 239 7.97 17.54 -17.19
CA GLU A 239 9.42 17.39 -17.30
C GLU A 239 9.79 15.94 -17.55
N SER A 240 11.01 15.73 -18.04
CA SER A 240 11.59 14.42 -18.26
C SER A 240 13.07 14.48 -17.94
N ASP A 241 13.56 13.60 -17.07
CA ASP A 241 15.00 13.50 -16.76
C ASP A 241 15.83 13.02 -17.97
N LYS A 242 15.18 12.50 -19.01
CA LYS A 242 15.79 12.12 -20.31
C LYS A 242 15.64 13.17 -21.42
N ASN A 243 15.21 14.39 -21.08
CA ASN A 243 14.98 15.47 -22.06
C ASN A 243 14.04 15.08 -23.22
N ARG A 244 13.04 14.23 -22.97
CA ARG A 244 12.01 13.90 -23.97
C ARG A 244 11.06 15.08 -24.12
N SER A 245 10.82 15.52 -25.34
CA SER A 245 9.84 16.57 -25.65
C SER A 245 8.42 16.05 -25.81
N LYS A 246 8.23 14.71 -25.89
CA LYS A 246 6.94 14.07 -26.09
C LYS A 246 6.86 12.77 -25.29
N VAL A 247 5.69 12.48 -24.73
CA VAL A 247 5.38 11.24 -24.02
C VAL A 247 4.04 10.66 -24.50
N ILE A 248 3.97 9.34 -24.64
CA ILE A 248 2.72 8.63 -24.92
C ILE A 248 2.14 8.17 -23.59
N ILE A 249 0.88 8.47 -23.37
CA ILE A 249 0.13 8.05 -22.18
C ILE A 249 -0.99 7.09 -22.57
N ASN A 250 -1.23 6.10 -21.72
CA ASN A 250 -2.36 5.18 -21.80
C ASN A 250 -3.31 5.50 -20.65
N GLY A 251 -4.56 5.82 -20.97
CA GLY A 251 -5.61 6.09 -20.02
C GLY A 251 -6.58 4.93 -19.87
N LEU A 252 -7.17 4.83 -18.68
CA LEU A 252 -8.25 3.90 -18.35
C LEU A 252 -9.31 4.66 -17.56
N ILE A 253 -10.56 4.53 -17.97
CA ILE A 253 -11.71 4.86 -17.13
C ILE A 253 -12.34 3.54 -16.74
N TYR A 254 -12.52 3.31 -15.45
CA TYR A 254 -13.08 2.08 -14.91
C TYR A 254 -14.17 2.39 -13.89
N THR A 255 -15.21 1.58 -13.88
CA THR A 255 -16.30 1.65 -12.89
C THR A 255 -16.73 0.26 -12.43
N ASN A 256 -17.05 0.13 -11.15
CA ASN A 256 -17.59 -1.09 -10.54
C ASN A 256 -18.79 -0.74 -9.65
N SER A 257 -20.00 -0.95 -10.15
CA SER A 257 -21.22 -0.71 -9.38
C SER A 257 -21.64 -1.88 -8.49
N GLY A 258 -20.82 -2.93 -8.37
CA GLY A 258 -21.17 -4.20 -7.73
C GLY A 258 -21.92 -5.17 -8.65
N GLN A 259 -22.24 -6.37 -8.15
CA GLN A 259 -22.98 -7.43 -8.88
C GLN A 259 -22.49 -7.67 -10.32
N ASN A 260 -21.17 -7.77 -10.52
CA ASN A 260 -20.52 -8.02 -11.83
C ASN A 260 -20.74 -6.97 -12.92
N ARG A 261 -21.22 -5.77 -12.57
CA ARG A 261 -21.37 -4.63 -13.49
C ARG A 261 -20.11 -3.78 -13.52
N GLU A 262 -19.03 -4.39 -13.99
CA GLU A 262 -17.78 -3.70 -14.28
C GLU A 262 -17.83 -3.14 -15.71
N GLN A 263 -17.41 -1.89 -15.88
CA GLN A 263 -17.20 -1.26 -17.18
C GLN A 263 -15.82 -0.64 -17.23
N GLY A 264 -15.23 -0.58 -18.42
CA GLY A 264 -14.01 0.16 -18.63
C GLY A 264 -13.78 0.53 -20.09
N ASP A 265 -13.11 1.66 -20.29
CA ASP A 265 -12.73 2.18 -21.60
C ASP A 265 -11.28 2.67 -21.55
N SER A 266 -10.49 2.25 -22.52
CA SER A 266 -9.07 2.57 -22.62
C SER A 266 -8.82 3.53 -23.76
N PHE A 267 -7.89 4.46 -23.57
CA PHE A 267 -7.48 5.38 -24.61
C PHE A 267 -5.98 5.61 -24.59
N THR A 268 -5.42 6.08 -25.70
CA THR A 268 -4.01 6.44 -25.81
C THR A 268 -3.93 7.83 -26.43
N THR A 269 -3.07 8.68 -25.90
CA THR A 269 -2.77 9.99 -26.49
C THR A 269 -1.31 10.36 -26.27
N SER A 270 -0.85 11.40 -26.95
CA SER A 270 0.50 11.92 -26.79
C SER A 270 0.49 13.33 -26.24
N LEU A 271 1.35 13.59 -25.26
CA LEU A 271 1.54 14.90 -24.66
C LEU A 271 2.89 15.48 -25.07
N THR A 272 2.94 16.79 -25.28
CA THR A 272 4.16 17.53 -25.59
C THR A 272 4.61 18.32 -24.36
N GLN A 273 5.91 18.27 -24.03
CA GLN A 273 6.48 18.97 -22.89
C GLN A 273 6.29 20.49 -23.04
N GLY A 274 6.04 21.17 -21.92
CA GLY A 274 5.86 22.64 -21.91
C GLY A 274 4.51 23.12 -22.45
N SER A 275 3.67 22.22 -22.97
CA SER A 275 2.28 22.55 -23.30
C SER A 275 1.47 22.82 -22.03
N PRO A 276 0.43 23.67 -22.12
CA PRO A 276 -0.58 23.74 -21.05
C PRO A 276 -1.30 22.41 -20.90
N ARG A 277 -2.18 22.31 -19.89
CA ARG A 277 -3.02 21.13 -19.66
C ARG A 277 -3.80 20.77 -20.93
N VAL A 278 -3.63 19.55 -21.41
CA VAL A 278 -4.32 19.02 -22.59
C VAL A 278 -5.57 18.29 -22.14
N LEU A 279 -6.72 18.64 -22.73
CA LEU A 279 -7.98 17.90 -22.51
C LEU A 279 -7.84 16.51 -23.14
N LEU A 280 -7.99 15.47 -22.32
CA LEU A 280 -7.99 14.07 -22.75
C LEU A 280 -9.38 13.63 -23.21
N GLY A 281 -10.42 14.17 -22.56
CA GLY A 281 -11.81 13.90 -22.86
C GLY A 281 -12.75 14.32 -21.74
N THR A 282 -14.04 14.23 -22.02
CA THR A 282 -15.12 14.50 -21.07
C THR A 282 -15.87 13.21 -20.78
N VAL A 283 -15.97 12.83 -19.51
CA VAL A 283 -16.67 11.63 -19.05
C VAL A 283 -18.01 12.03 -18.47
N ILE A 284 -19.08 11.48 -19.02
CA ILE A 284 -20.43 11.61 -18.47
C ILE A 284 -20.70 10.33 -17.67
N LEU A 285 -20.59 10.42 -16.34
CA LEU A 285 -20.73 9.29 -15.41
C LEU A 285 -22.11 9.30 -14.75
N GLN A 286 -22.81 8.18 -14.84
CA GLN A 286 -24.13 7.96 -14.23
C GLN A 286 -23.98 7.29 -12.85
N GLU A 287 -25.02 7.41 -12.03
CA GLU A 287 -25.05 6.86 -10.67
C GLU A 287 -24.93 5.32 -10.65
N ASN A 288 -25.44 4.65 -11.69
CA ASN A 288 -25.34 3.21 -11.86
C ASN A 288 -23.95 2.73 -12.33
N GLY A 289 -22.96 3.63 -12.43
CA GLY A 289 -21.62 3.34 -12.92
C GLY A 289 -21.48 3.29 -14.44
N SER A 290 -22.57 3.37 -15.22
CA SER A 290 -22.42 3.52 -16.66
C SER A 290 -21.82 4.87 -17.02
N PHE A 291 -20.99 4.91 -18.06
CA PHE A 291 -20.38 6.16 -18.50
C PHE A 291 -20.21 6.25 -20.02
N LYS A 292 -20.01 7.48 -20.49
CA LYS A 292 -19.63 7.78 -21.88
C LYS A 292 -18.41 8.69 -21.89
N LEU A 293 -17.35 8.28 -22.58
CA LEU A 293 -16.20 9.13 -22.88
C LEU A 293 -16.42 9.87 -24.22
N VAL A 294 -16.42 11.20 -24.16
CA VAL A 294 -16.41 12.08 -25.34
C VAL A 294 -14.98 12.58 -25.52
N LYS A 295 -14.31 12.09 -26.57
CA LYS A 295 -12.96 12.52 -26.94
C LYS A 295 -13.01 13.96 -27.49
N PRO A 296 -11.96 14.78 -27.26
CA PRO A 296 -11.88 16.15 -27.76
C PRO A 296 -11.83 16.23 -29.28
#